data_AF-A0A353NMI8-F1
#
_entry.id   AF-A0A353NMI8-F1
#
_cell.length_a   1.000
_cell.length_b   1.000
_cell.length_c   1.000
_cell.angle_alpha   90.00
_cell.angle_beta   90.00
_cell.angle_gamma   90.00
#
_symmetry.space_group_name_H-M   'P 1'
#
loop_
_entity.id
_entity.type
_entity.pdbx_description
1 polymer ?
#
loop_
_entity_poly.entity_id
_entity_poly.type
_entity_poly.pdbx_seq_one_letter_code
_entity_poly.pdbx_strand_id
1 'polypeptide(L)' 'REIYNCSPKTTLQEAGRLMQDKGVNTFSVVDEDKRLKGLLTTGDLAHYLLMELGLEM' A
#
# COMPACT_ATOMS: atom_id res chain seq x y z
N ARG A 1 13.13 9.46 10.02
CA ARG A 1 12.18 9.44 8.88
C ARG A 1 10.86 8.96 9.43
N GLU A 2 9.77 9.70 9.22
CA GLU A 2 8.43 9.25 9.63
C GLU A 2 8.01 8.08 8.73
N ILE A 3 7.57 6.98 9.34
CA ILE A 3 7.08 5.80 8.63
C ILE A 3 5.56 5.80 8.74
N TYR A 4 4.90 6.04 7.61
CA TYR A 4 3.45 5.93 7.54
C TYR A 4 3.03 4.46 7.53
N ASN A 5 1.90 4.19 8.16
CA ASN A 5 1.35 2.85 8.28
C ASN A 5 -0.12 2.81 7.89
N CYS A 6 -0.57 1.64 7.46
CA CYS A 6 -1.97 1.32 7.21
C CYS A 6 -2.32 -0.04 7.82
N SER A 7 -3.62 -0.31 7.91
CA SER A 7 -4.13 -1.60 8.39
C SER A 7 -4.12 -2.63 7.25
N PRO A 8 -3.98 -3.94 7.54
CA PRO A 8 -4.28 -5.01 6.58
C PRO A 8 -5.69 -4.93 5.99
N LYS A 9 -6.62 -4.22 6.66
CA LYS A 9 -8.00 -4.01 6.20
C LYS A 9 -8.14 -2.78 5.29
N THR A 10 -7.10 -1.95 5.16
CA THR A 10 -7.11 -0.79 4.26
C THR A 10 -7.13 -1.28 2.81
N THR A 11 -8.06 -0.78 2.01
CA THR A 11 -8.14 -1.14 0.59
C THR A 11 -6.96 -0.54 -0.19
N LEU A 12 -6.62 -1.15 -1.33
CA LEU A 12 -5.55 -0.64 -2.19
C LEU A 12 -5.85 0.77 -2.73
N GLN A 13 -7.12 1.08 -2.99
CA GLN A 13 -7.58 2.41 -3.42
C GLN A 13 -7.34 3.46 -2.33
N GLU A 14 -7.72 3.16 -1.08
CA GLU A 14 -7.46 4.04 0.06
C GLU A 14 -5.96 4.22 0.31
N ALA A 15 -5.18 3.13 0.23
CA ALA A 15 -3.74 3.18 0.38
C ALA A 15 -3.09 4.08 -0.68
N GLY A 16 -3.48 3.95 -1.96
CA GLY A 16 -3.01 4.80 -3.04
C GLY A 16 -3.34 6.28 -2.84
N ARG A 17 -4.57 6.58 -2.39
CA ARG A 17 -4.97 7.95 -2.04
C ARG A 17 -4.14 8.52 -0.89
N LEU A 18 -3.96 7.75 0.17
CA LEU A 18 -3.15 8.17 1.33
C LEU A 18 -1.67 8.38 0.94
N MET A 19 -1.12 7.52 0.08
CA MET A 19 0.23 7.68 -0.47
C MET A 19 0.37 9.00 -1.25
N GLN A 20 -0.61 9.32 -2.11
CA GLN A 20 -0.65 10.59 -2.85
C GLN A 20 -0.78 11.79 -1.92
N ASP A 21 -1.74 11.78 -0.99
CA ASP A 21 -2.02 12.87 -0.06
C ASP A 21 -0.82 13.17 0.86
N LYS A 22 -0.05 12.14 1.23
CA LYS A 22 1.14 12.26 2.09
C LYS A 22 2.45 12.45 1.31
N GLY A 23 2.43 12.29 -0.01
CA GLY A 23 3.63 12.36 -0.85
C GLY A 23 4.65 11.27 -0.53
N VAL A 24 4.19 10.04 -0.21
CA VAL A 24 5.05 8.90 0.12
C VAL A 24 4.72 7.68 -0.71
N ASN A 25 5.74 6.86 -0.99
CA ASN A 25 5.61 5.71 -1.89
C ASN A 25 5.53 4.37 -1.16
N THR A 26 5.55 4.37 0.18
CA THR A 26 5.68 3.15 0.97
C THR A 26 4.97 3.30 2.30
N PHE A 27 4.12 2.32 2.61
CA PHE A 27 3.51 2.12 3.91
C PHE A 27 3.97 0.82 4.55
N SER A 28 4.09 0.85 5.87
CA SER A 28 4.13 -0.36 6.68
C SER A 28 2.70 -0.83 6.97
N VAL A 29 2.43 -2.11 6.73
CA VAL A 29 1.13 -2.69 7.04
C VAL A 29 1.20 -3.25 8.46
N VAL A 30 0.38 -2.72 9.37
CA VAL A 30 0.38 -3.09 10.80
C VAL A 30 -1.00 -3.51 11.27
N ASP A 31 -1.07 -4.57 12.07
CA ASP A 31 -2.34 -5.01 12.67
C ASP A 31 -2.78 -4.12 13.84
N GLU A 32 -3.92 -4.46 14.47
CA GLU A 32 -4.51 -3.72 15.59
C GLU A 32 -3.60 -3.70 16.84
N ASP A 33 -2.72 -4.69 16.99
CA ASP A 33 -1.71 -4.78 18.05
C ASP A 33 -0.40 -4.05 17.68
N LYS A 34 -0.39 -3.26 16.59
CA LYS A 34 0.78 -2.58 16.02
C LYS A 34 1.91 -3.52 15.61
N ARG A 35 1.63 -4.79 15.33
CA ARG A 35 2.63 -5.72 14.81
C ARG A 35 2.76 -5.55 13.30
N LEU A 36 4.00 -5.49 12.82
CA LEU A 36 4.30 -5.43 11.39
C LEU A 36 3.83 -6.71 10.70
N LYS A 37 2.99 -6.54 9.68
CA LYS A 37 2.49 -7.63 8.82
C LYS A 37 3.16 -7.64 7.45
N GLY A 38 3.65 -6.50 6.98
CA GLY A 38 4.33 -6.40 5.69
C GLY A 38 4.60 -4.96 5.25
N LEU A 39 4.98 -4.80 4.00
CA LEU A 39 5.18 -3.52 3.33
C LEU A 39 4.25 -3.44 2.13
N LEU A 40 3.76 -2.23 1.86
CA LEU A 40 2.99 -1.90 0.67
C LEU A 40 3.64 -0.71 -0.01
N THR A 41 3.96 -0.85 -1.28
CA THR A 41 4.59 0.19 -2.10
C THR A 41 3.70 0.59 -3.27
N THR A 42 3.96 1.75 -3.87
CA THR A 42 3.31 2.14 -5.13
C THR A 42 3.61 1.16 -6.27
N GLY A 43 4.75 0.45 -6.23
CA GLY A 43 5.07 -0.63 -7.15
C GLY A 43 4.13 -1.83 -7.02
N ASP A 44 3.80 -2.22 -5.79
CA ASP A 44 2.82 -3.29 -5.53
C ASP A 44 1.43 -2.91 -6.04
N LEU A 45 1.02 -1.64 -5.86
CA LEU A 45 -0.24 -1.12 -6.40
C LEU A 45 -0.28 -1.16 -7.94
N ALA A 46 0.82 -0.75 -8.58
CA ALA A 46 0.93 -0.76 -10.03
C ALA A 46 0.92 -2.19 -10.59
N HIS A 47 1.67 -3.11 -9.96
CA HIS A 47 1.70 -4.52 -10.34
C HIS A 47 0.32 -5.16 -10.22
N TYR A 48 -0.36 -4.96 -9.09
CA TYR A 48 -1.74 -5.44 -8.90
C TYR A 48 -2.69 -4.90 -9.99
N LEU A 49 -2.60 -3.61 -10.33
CA LEU A 49 -3.41 -3.03 -11.39
C LEU A 49 -3.11 -3.63 -12.77
N LEU A 50 -1.84 -3.88 -13.10
CA LEU A 50 -1.44 -4.51 -14.36
C LEU A 50 -1.99 -5.94 -14.48
N MET A 51 -1.93 -6.71 -13.38
CA MET A 51 -2.52 -8.04 -13.28
C MET A 51 -4.04 -8.01 -13.52
N GLU A 52 -4.75 -7.13 -12.81
CA GLU A 52 -6.21 -6.99 -12.93
C GLU A 52 -6.66 -6.55 -14.32
N LEU A 53 -5.87 -5.71 -15.00
CA LEU A 53 -6.13 -5.28 -16.37
C LEU A 53 -5.76 -6.34 -17.43
N GLY A 54 -5.12 -7.45 -17.03
CA GLY A 54 -4.64 -8.48 -17.96
C GLY A 54 -3.52 -7.97 -18.88
N LEU A 55 -2.75 -6.99 -18.43
CA LEU A 55 -1.67 -6.35 -19.19
C LEU A 55 -0.29 -6.93 -18.86
N GLU A 56 -0.22 -8.00 -18.07
CA GLU A 56 1.03 -8.73 -17.88
C GLU A 56 1.39 -9.48 -19.17
N MET A 57 2.58 -9.18 -19.72
CA MET A 57 3.17 -9.92 -20.85
C MET A 57 3.83 -11.20 -20.39
#